data_AF-A0A1H4VB91-F1
#
_entry.id   AF-A0A1H4VB91-F1
#
_cell.length_a   1.000
_cell.length_b   1.000
_cell.length_c   1.000
_cell.angle_alpha   90.00
_cell.angle_beta   90.00
_cell.angle_gamma   90.00
#
_symmetry.space_group_name_H-M   'P 1'
#
loop_
_entity.id
_entity.type
_entity.pdbx_description
1 polymer ?
#
loop_
_entity_poly.entity_id
_entity_poly.type
_entity_poly.pdbx_seq_one_letter_code
_entity_poly.pdbx_strand_id
1 'polypeptide(L)'
;MINREQLNKFKTEIEKFIIDGEHSFLFLQGDSGSGKTTAIKELIKEVRQRESRNFITYLHAPLPATERNIYQALLLSLQLNFTVKRTQFEMFKIVENVISVTFGETGVPTVFVIDDAENLKFGNWSQSIESFKQLAEIAGAKFIFCSAKDLVPSTPISILRKSCTHRLETA
;
A
#
# COMPACT_ATOMS: atom_id res chain seq x y z
N MET A 1 -20.40 -8.05 14.01
CA MET A 1 -19.25 -8.50 14.83
C MET A 1 -18.30 -9.25 13.90
N ILE A 2 -17.02 -8.89 13.77
CA ILE A 2 -16.13 -9.50 12.74
C ILE A 2 -15.97 -11.01 13.02
N ASN A 3 -16.24 -11.84 12.02
CA ASN A 3 -16.02 -13.28 12.10
C ASN A 3 -14.51 -13.57 12.29
N ARG A 4 -14.13 -14.25 13.37
CA ARG A 4 -12.72 -14.58 13.69
C ARG A 4 -12.05 -15.39 12.57
N GLU A 5 -12.80 -16.21 11.85
CA GLU A 5 -12.30 -17.00 10.74
C GLU A 5 -11.92 -16.12 9.53
N GLN A 6 -12.75 -15.11 9.22
CA GLN A 6 -12.44 -14.12 8.19
C GLN A 6 -11.22 -13.28 8.56
N LEU A 7 -11.11 -12.89 9.84
CA LEU A 7 -9.94 -12.16 10.33
C LEU A 7 -8.67 -13.02 10.20
N ASN A 8 -8.70 -14.29 10.58
CA ASN A 8 -7.54 -15.19 10.47
C ASN A 8 -7.12 -15.42 9.01
N LYS A 9 -8.09 -15.65 8.11
CA LYS A 9 -7.81 -15.76 6.67
C LYS A 9 -7.18 -14.48 6.13
N PHE A 10 -7.75 -13.33 6.52
CA PHE A 10 -7.21 -12.01 6.21
C PHE A 10 -5.77 -11.83 6.72
N LYS A 11 -5.48 -12.33 7.93
CA LYS A 11 -4.11 -12.26 8.48
C LYS A 11 -3.12 -13.08 7.66
N THR A 12 -3.46 -14.33 7.37
CA THR A 12 -2.60 -15.23 6.59
C THR A 12 -2.27 -14.66 5.21
N GLU A 13 -3.23 -13.98 4.57
CA GLU A 13 -3.04 -13.41 3.24
C GLU A 13 -2.10 -12.21 3.25
N ILE A 14 -2.17 -11.37 4.28
CA ILE A 14 -1.19 -10.28 4.44
C ILE A 14 0.19 -10.86 4.82
N GLU A 15 0.25 -11.88 5.68
CA GLU A 15 1.51 -12.54 6.02
C GLU A 15 2.19 -13.12 4.77
N LYS A 16 1.48 -13.89 3.94
CA LYS A 16 1.98 -14.38 2.65
C LYS A 16 2.40 -13.24 1.73
N PHE A 17 1.59 -12.19 1.65
CA PHE A 17 1.92 -11.03 0.84
C PHE A 17 3.25 -10.39 1.28
N ILE A 18 3.48 -10.25 2.58
CA ILE A 18 4.68 -9.61 3.13
C ILE A 18 5.89 -10.55 3.03
N ILE A 19 5.73 -11.82 3.42
CA ILE A 19 6.81 -12.80 3.60
C ILE A 19 7.15 -13.48 2.27
N ASP A 20 6.16 -14.04 1.59
CA ASP A 20 6.37 -14.93 0.43
C ASP A 20 6.50 -14.17 -0.88
N GLY A 21 6.21 -12.87 -0.88
CA GLY A 21 6.48 -12.05 -2.06
C GLY A 21 5.45 -12.17 -3.19
N GLU A 22 4.49 -13.10 -3.11
CA GLU A 22 3.70 -13.61 -4.25
C GLU A 22 2.96 -12.55 -5.09
N HIS A 23 2.50 -11.46 -4.46
CA HIS A 23 1.77 -10.38 -5.13
C HIS A 23 2.40 -9.01 -4.86
N SER A 24 2.16 -8.06 -5.76
CA SER A 24 2.63 -6.67 -5.61
C SER A 24 1.55 -5.73 -5.05
N PHE A 25 0.28 -6.12 -5.20
CA PHE A 25 -0.88 -5.32 -4.83
C PHE A 25 -1.86 -6.17 -4.00
N LEU A 26 -2.36 -5.59 -2.92
CA LEU A 26 -3.45 -6.16 -2.13
C LEU A 26 -4.54 -5.11 -1.96
N PHE A 27 -5.76 -5.43 -2.39
CA PHE A 27 -6.94 -4.58 -2.20
C PHE A 27 -7.76 -5.10 -1.03
N LEU A 28 -7.92 -4.25 -0.01
CA LEU A 28 -8.67 -4.52 1.19
C LEU A 28 -9.93 -3.64 1.19
N GLN A 29 -11.07 -4.25 0.93
CA GLN A 29 -12.35 -3.57 0.85
C GLN A 29 -13.21 -3.83 2.08
N GLY A 30 -14.03 -2.85 2.47
CA GLY A 30 -15.15 -3.05 3.39
C GLY A 30 -15.71 -1.71 3.86
N ASP A 31 -16.89 -1.70 4.45
CA ASP A 31 -17.59 -0.44 4.76
C ASP A 31 -16.82 0.48 5.71
N SER A 32 -17.16 1.77 5.73
CA SER A 32 -16.62 2.68 6.74
C SER A 32 -16.98 2.19 8.15
N GLY A 33 -16.02 2.23 9.08
CA GLY A 33 -16.21 1.72 10.44
C GLY A 33 -16.12 0.19 10.60
N SER A 34 -15.86 -0.58 9.53
CA SER A 34 -15.73 -2.04 9.63
C SER A 34 -14.46 -2.55 10.32
N GLY A 35 -13.57 -1.64 10.75
CA GLY A 35 -12.36 -1.99 11.50
C GLY A 35 -11.13 -2.36 10.66
N LYS A 36 -11.16 -2.16 9.33
CA LYS A 36 -10.04 -2.44 8.40
C LYS A 36 -8.71 -1.84 8.86
N THR A 37 -8.73 -0.54 9.16
CA THR A 37 -7.59 0.22 9.64
C THR A 37 -7.01 -0.36 10.93
N THR A 38 -7.87 -0.71 11.89
CA THR A 38 -7.44 -1.29 13.16
C THR A 38 -6.86 -2.68 12.94
N ALA A 39 -7.54 -3.52 12.14
CA ALA A 39 -7.11 -4.87 11.83
C ALA A 39 -5.73 -4.89 11.16
N ILE A 40 -5.49 -4.02 10.17
CA ILE A 40 -4.19 -3.96 9.48
C ILE A 40 -3.09 -3.41 10.39
N LYS A 41 -3.38 -2.43 11.24
CA LYS A 41 -2.40 -1.88 12.19
C LYS A 41 -1.96 -2.93 13.22
N GLU A 42 -2.91 -3.66 13.82
CA GLU A 42 -2.59 -4.73 14.77
C GLU A 42 -1.82 -5.87 14.09
N LEU A 43 -2.21 -6.24 12.87
CA LEU A 43 -1.46 -7.26 12.13
C LEU A 43 -0.03 -6.82 11.81
N ILE A 44 0.18 -5.60 11.32
CA ILE A 44 1.53 -5.08 11.04
C ILE A 44 2.38 -5.10 12.31
N LYS A 45 1.80 -4.77 13.46
CA LYS A 45 2.46 -4.84 14.75
C LYS A 45 2.87 -6.28 15.10
N GLU A 46 1.98 -7.25 14.90
CA GLU A 46 2.28 -8.68 15.08
C GLU A 46 3.39 -9.16 14.13
N VAL A 47 3.32 -8.80 12.84
CA VAL A 47 4.33 -9.17 11.83
C VAL A 47 5.69 -8.59 12.18
N ARG A 48 5.77 -7.32 12.59
CA ARG A 48 7.02 -6.67 13.02
C ARG A 48 7.65 -7.30 14.26
N GLN A 49 6.84 -7.91 15.13
CA GLN A 49 7.33 -8.62 16.32
C GLN A 49 7.94 -9.99 15.97
N ARG A 50 7.42 -10.64 14.93
CA ARG A 50 7.89 -11.94 14.45
C ARG A 50 9.06 -11.82 13.48
N GLU A 51 9.00 -10.83 12.60
CA GLU A 51 9.95 -10.60 11.51
C GLU A 51 10.63 -9.24 11.69
N SER A 52 11.92 -9.26 12.00
CA SER A 52 12.70 -8.05 12.27
C SER A 52 13.14 -7.27 11.02
N ARG A 53 12.90 -7.80 9.82
CA ARG A 53 13.49 -7.27 8.58
C ARG A 53 12.52 -6.54 7.64
N ASN A 54 11.23 -6.44 7.96
CA ASN A 54 10.24 -5.82 7.07
C ASN A 54 10.09 -4.31 7.31
N PHE A 55 10.29 -3.50 6.26
CA PHE A 55 9.96 -2.07 6.29
C PHE A 55 8.51 -1.86 5.86
N ILE A 56 7.62 -1.82 6.84
CA ILE A 56 6.19 -1.59 6.60
C ILE A 56 5.88 -0.15 6.97
N THR A 57 5.19 0.58 6.11
CA THR A 57 4.81 1.97 6.39
C THR A 57 3.34 2.20 6.11
N TYR A 58 2.71 2.96 6.99
CA TYR A 58 1.30 3.26 6.93
C TYR A 58 1.11 4.73 6.60
N LEU A 59 0.27 5.02 5.61
CA LEU A 59 -0.13 6.36 5.23
C LEU A 59 -1.63 6.45 5.03
N HIS A 60 -2.20 7.60 5.39
CA HIS A 60 -3.52 7.99 4.93
C HIS A 60 -3.40 8.64 3.56
N ALA A 61 -4.38 8.39 2.68
CA ALA A 61 -4.53 9.10 1.42
C ALA A 61 -4.51 10.63 1.66
N PRO A 62 -3.57 11.39 1.04
CA PRO A 62 -3.46 12.82 1.28
C PRO A 62 -4.63 13.60 0.66
N LEU A 63 -5.03 14.70 1.31
CA LEU A 63 -6.03 15.64 0.82
C LEU A 63 -5.39 17.04 0.65
N PRO A 64 -5.38 17.64 -0.55
CA PRO A 64 -5.91 17.12 -1.82
C PRO A 64 -5.07 15.96 -2.34
N ALA A 65 -5.71 14.97 -2.96
CA ALA A 65 -5.02 13.90 -3.65
C ALA A 65 -4.44 14.44 -4.96
N THR A 66 -3.19 14.90 -4.94
CA THR A 66 -2.35 15.07 -6.15
C THR A 66 -1.18 14.07 -6.15
N GLU A 67 -0.71 13.58 -7.31
CA GLU A 67 0.34 12.53 -7.35
C GLU A 67 1.58 12.98 -6.59
N ARG A 68 1.90 14.27 -6.74
CA ARG A 68 2.88 14.96 -5.92
C ARG A 68 2.60 14.76 -4.42
N ASN A 69 1.42 15.05 -3.93
CA ASN A 69 1.12 14.88 -2.50
C ASN A 69 1.24 13.42 -2.03
N ILE A 70 0.94 12.43 -2.88
CA ILE A 70 1.21 11.02 -2.53
C ILE A 70 2.70 10.77 -2.43
N TYR A 71 3.49 11.13 -3.44
CA TYR A 71 4.94 10.91 -3.38
C TYR A 71 5.56 11.62 -2.17
N GLN A 72 5.06 12.81 -1.84
CA GLN A 72 5.46 13.50 -0.62
C GLN A 72 5.06 12.71 0.63
N ALA A 73 3.82 12.21 0.72
CA ALA A 73 3.38 11.39 1.85
C ALA A 73 4.23 10.11 1.99
N LEU A 74 4.58 9.45 0.88
CA LEU A 74 5.48 8.29 0.87
C LEU A 74 6.87 8.66 1.41
N LEU A 75 7.46 9.75 0.94
CA LEU A 75 8.78 10.22 1.42
C LEU A 75 8.75 10.60 2.90
N LEU A 76 7.72 11.31 3.35
CA LEU A 76 7.53 11.65 4.76
C LEU A 76 7.41 10.40 5.63
N SER A 77 6.70 9.39 5.12
CA SER A 77 6.52 8.12 5.81
C SER A 77 7.82 7.31 5.93
N LEU A 78 8.77 7.56 5.02
CA LEU A 78 10.16 7.10 5.06
C LEU A 78 11.09 8.03 5.85
N GLN A 79 10.53 9.01 6.59
CA GLN A 79 11.26 10.03 7.37
C GLN A 79 12.14 10.97 6.53
N LEU A 80 11.88 11.06 5.22
CA LEU A 80 12.58 11.98 4.32
C LEU A 80 11.81 13.29 4.17
N ASN A 81 12.42 14.36 4.67
CA ASN A 81 11.90 15.72 4.57
C ASN A 81 12.74 16.55 3.61
N PHE A 82 12.08 17.31 2.74
CA PHE A 82 12.73 18.20 1.78
C PHE A 82 12.30 19.64 2.04
N THR A 83 13.27 20.53 2.18
CA THR A 83 13.05 21.98 2.33
C THR A 83 12.79 22.67 0.99
N VAL A 84 13.35 22.14 -0.10
CA VAL A 84 13.21 22.69 -1.46
C VAL A 84 12.00 22.08 -2.15
N LYS A 85 11.19 22.93 -2.77
CA LYS A 85 10.03 22.50 -3.58
C LYS A 85 10.51 21.67 -4.77
N ARG A 86 10.05 20.42 -4.86
CA ARG A 86 10.33 19.50 -5.96
C ARG A 86 9.13 19.33 -6.88
N THR A 87 9.41 19.06 -8.16
CA THR A 87 8.42 18.66 -9.15
C THR A 87 7.90 17.25 -8.84
N GLN A 88 6.76 16.89 -9.45
CA GLN A 88 6.19 15.55 -9.32
C GLN A 88 7.15 14.46 -9.82
N PHE A 89 7.79 14.67 -10.97
CA PHE A 89 8.73 13.71 -11.56
C PHE A 89 9.97 13.49 -10.68
N GLU A 90 10.56 14.58 -10.15
CA GLU A 90 11.67 14.46 -9.21
C GLU A 90 11.26 13.67 -7.96
N MET A 91 10.08 13.95 -7.40
CA MET A 91 9.61 13.24 -6.21
C MET A 91 9.38 11.75 -6.47
N PHE A 92 8.81 11.40 -7.62
CA PHE A 92 8.68 10.02 -8.05
C PHE A 92 10.05 9.33 -8.12
N LYS A 93 11.04 9.97 -8.75
CA LYS A 93 12.41 9.41 -8.86
C LYS A 93 13.11 9.26 -7.53
N ILE A 94 12.88 10.16 -6.58
CA ILE A 94 13.41 10.02 -5.23
C ILE A 94 12.75 8.82 -4.53
N VAL A 95 11.42 8.68 -4.60
CA VAL A 95 10.70 7.53 -4.04
C VAL A 95 11.22 6.22 -4.62
N GLU A 96 11.28 6.13 -5.95
CA GLU A 96 11.82 4.98 -6.68
C GLU A 96 13.23 4.63 -6.19
N ASN A 97 14.15 5.60 -6.14
CA ASN A 97 15.52 5.36 -5.72
C ASN A 97 15.64 4.89 -4.26
N VAL A 98 14.89 5.52 -3.34
CA VAL A 98 14.93 5.15 -1.92
C VAL A 98 14.46 3.73 -1.70
N ILE A 99 13.35 3.34 -2.34
CA ILE A 99 12.82 1.98 -2.23
C ILE A 99 13.79 1.00 -2.90
N SER A 100 14.32 1.30 -4.09
CA SER A 100 15.26 0.44 -4.81
C SER A 100 16.55 0.19 -4.02
N VAL A 101 17.12 1.21 -3.38
CA VAL A 101 18.31 1.06 -2.53
C VAL A 101 17.97 0.22 -1.30
N THR A 102 16.85 0.51 -0.63
CA THR A 102 16.40 -0.26 0.55
C THR A 102 16.22 -1.74 0.20
N PHE A 103 15.57 -2.03 -0.93
CA PHE A 103 15.36 -3.38 -1.42
C PHE A 103 16.68 -4.04 -1.85
N GLY A 104 17.53 -3.33 -2.59
CA GLY A 104 18.81 -3.86 -3.07
C GLY A 104 19.80 -4.20 -1.95
N GLU A 105 19.80 -3.43 -0.86
CA GLU A 105 20.70 -3.67 0.29
C GLU A 105 20.17 -4.74 1.25
N THR A 106 18.85 -4.78 1.48
CA THR A 106 18.25 -5.67 2.49
C THR A 106 17.66 -6.95 1.91
N GLY A 107 17.35 -6.96 0.62
CA GLY A 107 16.56 -8.00 -0.04
C GLY A 107 15.08 -8.04 0.38
N VAL A 108 14.63 -7.09 1.23
CA VAL A 108 13.28 -7.09 1.78
C VAL A 108 12.42 -6.01 1.13
N PRO A 109 11.24 -6.37 0.57
CA PRO A 109 10.37 -5.40 -0.08
C PRO A 109 9.81 -4.38 0.93
N THR A 110 9.69 -3.14 0.47
CA THR A 110 9.03 -2.09 1.26
C THR A 110 7.51 -2.20 1.09
N VAL A 111 6.78 -2.32 2.19
CA VAL A 111 5.32 -2.46 2.18
C VAL A 111 4.67 -1.13 2.54
N PHE A 112 3.88 -0.57 1.64
CA PHE A 112 3.06 0.62 1.88
C PHE A 112 1.61 0.24 2.08
N VAL A 113 1.04 0.67 3.21
CA VAL A 113 -0.39 0.58 3.46
C VAL A 113 -1.00 1.96 3.26
N ILE A 114 -1.90 2.06 2.30
CA ILE A 114 -2.60 3.30 1.95
C ILE A 114 -4.04 3.17 2.40
N ASP A 115 -4.38 3.91 3.45
CA ASP A 115 -5.74 3.97 3.97
C ASP A 115 -6.59 5.03 3.25
N ASP A 116 -7.89 4.80 3.22
CA ASP A 116 -8.87 5.57 2.46
C ASP A 116 -8.49 5.74 0.98
N ALA A 117 -8.03 4.66 0.35
CA ALA A 117 -7.47 4.65 -1.00
C ALA A 117 -8.47 5.10 -2.09
N GLU A 118 -9.77 5.09 -1.81
CA GLU A 118 -10.79 5.70 -2.68
C GLU A 118 -10.60 7.21 -2.90
N ASN A 119 -9.85 7.86 -2.00
CA ASN A 119 -9.53 9.28 -2.09
C ASN A 119 -8.35 9.55 -3.01
N LEU A 120 -7.59 8.53 -3.43
CA LEU A 120 -6.53 8.66 -4.45
C LEU A 120 -7.09 8.85 -5.87
N LYS A 121 -8.39 9.18 -6.00
CA LYS A 121 -8.98 9.59 -7.27
C LYS A 121 -8.48 10.97 -7.65
N PHE A 122 -7.24 11.02 -8.12
CA PHE A 122 -6.85 11.94 -9.19
C PHE A 122 -7.89 11.83 -10.30
N GLY A 123 -7.99 12.80 -11.20
CA GLY A 123 -8.94 12.75 -12.33
C GLY A 123 -9.00 11.41 -13.10
N ASN A 124 -8.03 10.49 -12.93
CA ASN A 124 -8.13 9.07 -13.29
C ASN A 124 -7.35 8.13 -12.34
N TRP A 125 -8.03 7.24 -11.58
CA TRP A 125 -7.41 6.19 -10.74
C TRP A 125 -6.40 5.31 -11.52
N SER A 126 -6.71 5.02 -12.79
CA SER A 126 -5.87 4.18 -13.65
C SER A 126 -4.48 4.75 -13.86
N GLN A 127 -4.31 6.08 -13.88
CA GLN A 127 -3.01 6.71 -14.09
C GLN A 127 -2.10 6.46 -12.89
N SER A 128 -2.61 6.66 -11.69
CA SER A 128 -1.78 6.69 -10.50
C SER A 128 -1.48 5.30 -9.98
N ILE A 129 -2.37 4.34 -10.21
CA ILE A 129 -2.04 2.95 -9.95
C ILE A 129 -0.95 2.43 -10.90
N GLU A 130 -0.81 3.01 -12.09
CA GLU A 130 0.28 2.67 -13.00
C GLU A 130 1.63 3.23 -12.53
N SER A 131 1.63 4.37 -11.84
CA SER A 131 2.82 4.83 -11.11
C SER A 131 3.19 3.90 -9.95
N PHE A 132 2.20 3.40 -9.19
CA PHE A 132 2.48 2.40 -8.15
C PHE A 132 2.98 1.08 -8.72
N LYS A 133 2.49 0.66 -9.88
CA LYS A 133 3.02 -0.49 -10.62
C LYS A 133 4.49 -0.33 -10.93
N GLN A 134 4.93 0.83 -11.41
CA GLN A 134 6.35 1.09 -11.65
C GLN A 134 7.17 0.95 -10.35
N LEU A 135 6.71 1.55 -9.25
CA LEU A 135 7.38 1.41 -7.95
C LEU A 135 7.43 -0.05 -7.46
N ALA A 136 6.38 -0.83 -7.72
CA ALA A 136 6.34 -2.22 -7.33
C ALA A 136 7.28 -3.11 -8.17
N GLU A 137 7.29 -2.91 -9.49
CA GLU A 137 8.05 -3.73 -10.43
C GLU A 137 9.55 -3.39 -10.45
N ILE A 138 9.89 -2.11 -10.33
CA ILE A 138 11.28 -1.63 -10.47
C ILE A 138 11.96 -1.57 -9.11
N ALA A 139 11.25 -1.08 -8.08
CA ALA A 139 11.86 -0.78 -6.79
C ALA A 139 11.58 -1.85 -5.71
N GLY A 140 10.76 -2.87 -6.00
CA GLY A 140 10.43 -3.91 -5.03
C GLY A 140 9.45 -3.45 -3.95
N ALA A 141 8.61 -2.45 -4.27
CA ALA A 141 7.54 -2.03 -3.37
C ALA A 141 6.34 -2.99 -3.41
N LYS A 142 5.62 -3.03 -2.29
CA LYS A 142 4.36 -3.74 -2.10
C LYS A 142 3.31 -2.77 -1.62
N PHE A 143 2.11 -2.82 -2.17
CA PHE A 143 1.04 -1.89 -1.82
C PHE A 143 -0.20 -2.61 -1.29
N ILE A 144 -0.69 -2.16 -0.13
CA ILE A 144 -1.96 -2.57 0.43
C ILE A 144 -2.90 -1.36 0.42
N PHE A 145 -3.98 -1.43 -0.36
CA PHE A 145 -4.98 -0.38 -0.49
C PHE A 145 -6.19 -0.72 0.37
N CYS A 146 -6.42 0.06 1.43
CA CYS A 146 -7.63 -0.06 2.23
C CYS A 146 -8.67 0.92 1.71
N SER A 147 -9.87 0.45 1.40
CA SER A 147 -10.92 1.30 0.84
C SER A 147 -12.33 0.93 1.27
N ALA A 148 -13.21 1.94 1.37
CA ALA A 148 -14.65 1.72 1.49
C ALA A 148 -15.34 1.45 0.14
N LYS A 149 -14.67 1.75 -0.99
CA LYS A 149 -15.21 1.53 -2.33
C LYS A 149 -14.51 0.34 -2.98
N ASP A 150 -15.22 -0.32 -3.91
CA ASP A 150 -14.58 -1.31 -4.75
C ASP A 150 -13.66 -0.62 -5.77
N LEU A 151 -12.36 -0.87 -5.66
CA LEU A 151 -11.33 -0.31 -6.55
C LEU A 151 -11.00 -1.25 -7.71
N VAL A 152 -11.40 -2.52 -7.64
CA VAL A 152 -11.08 -3.55 -8.64
C VAL A 152 -11.65 -3.21 -10.02
N PRO A 153 -12.93 -2.80 -10.18
CA PRO A 153 -13.50 -2.50 -11.50
C PRO A 153 -12.80 -1.36 -12.24
N SER A 154 -12.18 -0.43 -11.50
CA SER A 154 -11.43 0.69 -12.07
C SER A 154 -9.95 0.38 -12.30
N THR A 155 -9.45 -0.78 -11.86
CA THR A 155 -8.03 -1.11 -11.92
C THR A 155 -7.66 -1.79 -13.24
N PRO A 156 -6.59 -1.36 -13.93
CA PRO A 156 -6.12 -2.00 -15.16
C PRO A 156 -5.84 -3.50 -15.00
N ILE A 157 -6.22 -4.30 -16.01
CA ILE A 157 -6.03 -5.77 -16.02
C ILE A 157 -4.57 -6.17 -15.79
N SER A 158 -3.62 -5.38 -16.29
CA SER A 158 -2.18 -5.58 -16.11
C SER A 158 -1.77 -5.64 -14.63
N ILE A 159 -2.44 -4.88 -13.78
CA ILE A 159 -2.22 -4.84 -12.32
C ILE A 159 -3.00 -5.95 -11.65
N LEU A 160 -4.26 -6.18 -12.04
CA LEU A 160 -5.12 -7.22 -11.44
C LEU A 160 -4.48 -8.62 -11.48
N ARG A 161 -3.72 -8.94 -12.53
CA ARG A 161 -2.96 -10.21 -12.63
C ARG A 161 -1.88 -10.41 -11.56
N LYS A 162 -1.41 -9.33 -10.93
CA LYS A 162 -0.41 -9.31 -9.85
C LYS A 162 -1.01 -8.87 -8.51
N SER A 163 -2.33 -8.97 -8.39
CA SER A 163 -3.09 -8.48 -7.23
C SER A 163 -3.83 -9.59 -6.52
N CYS A 164 -4.01 -9.43 -5.21
CA CYS A 164 -4.98 -10.17 -4.43
C CYS A 164 -6.07 -9.19 -3.93
N THR A 165 -7.31 -9.66 -3.79
CA THR A 165 -8.43 -8.85 -3.28
C THR A 165 -9.11 -9.57 -2.13
N HIS A 166 -9.31 -8.87 -1.02
CA HIS A 166 -10.04 -9.36 0.15
C HIS A 166 -11.11 -8.35 0.57
N ARG A 167 -12.30 -8.87 0.88
CA ARG A 167 -13.43 -8.08 1.37
C ARG A 167 -13.73 -8.45 2.81
N LEU A 168 -13.73 -7.46 3.68
CA LEU A 168 -14.19 -7.58 5.06
C LEU A 168 -15.69 -7.30 5.09
N GLU A 169 -16.48 -8.35 5.26
CA GLU A 169 -17.92 -8.26 5.40
C GLU A 169 -18.28 -8.02 6.87
N THR A 170 -19.21 -7.11 7.14
CA THR A 170 -19.81 -7.02 8.47
C THR A 170 -20.93 -8.04 8.56
N ALA A 171 -20.80 -9.00 9.49
CA ALA A 171 -21.87 -9.93 9.86
C ALA A 171 -22.99 -9.19 10.62
#